data_AF-A0A136NBU4-F1
#
_entry.id   AF-A0A136NBU4-F1
#
_cell.length_a   1.000
_cell.length_b   1.000
_cell.length_c   1.000
_cell.angle_alpha   90.00
_cell.angle_beta   90.00
_cell.angle_gamma   90.00
#
_symmetry.space_group_name_H-M   'P 1'
#
loop_
_entity.id
_entity.type
_entity.pdbx_description
1 polymer ?
#
loop_
_entity_poly.entity_id
_entity_poly.type
_entity_poly.pdbx_seq_one_letter_code
_entity_poly.pdbx_strand_id
1 'polypeptide(L)'
;MIQLMVQDTFYLPNTIIRPSLSKEEFEKAFKTWDIPDDKYEVARKNTEFQTLRMLAFTLPKDGRENQGAFQKMMIDKSYWAGQQPPMTVFSPLAWIEFYRAWKRGDFKRKR
;
A
#
# COMPACT_ATOMS: atom_id res chain seq x y z
N MET A 1 2.65 -49.66 -30.40
CA MET A 1 1.23 -49.25 -30.49
C MET A 1 1.25 -47.77 -30.86
N ILE A 2 0.69 -47.40 -32.02
CA ILE A 2 0.73 -46.02 -32.54
C ILE A 2 -0.67 -45.44 -32.40
N GLN A 3 -0.79 -44.26 -31.80
CA GLN A 3 -2.05 -43.54 -31.63
C GLN A 3 -2.06 -42.32 -32.55
N LEU A 4 -2.95 -42.35 -33.54
CA LEU A 4 -3.18 -41.24 -34.47
C LEU A 4 -4.16 -40.25 -33.83
N MET A 5 -3.82 -38.97 -33.85
CA MET A 5 -4.76 -37.91 -33.45
C MET A 5 -5.70 -37.58 -34.60
N VAL A 6 -7.00 -37.57 -34.33
CA VAL A 6 -8.04 -37.06 -35.22
C VAL A 6 -8.32 -35.62 -34.81
N GLN A 7 -8.36 -34.70 -35.79
CA GLN A 7 -8.85 -33.35 -35.55
C GLN A 7 -10.37 -33.39 -35.46
N ASP A 8 -10.90 -33.01 -34.29
CA ASP A 8 -12.31 -32.79 -34.07
C ASP A 8 -12.59 -31.29 -34.17
N THR A 9 -13.04 -30.85 -35.35
CA THR A 9 -13.42 -29.46 -35.59
C THR A 9 -14.91 -29.31 -35.30
N PHE A 10 -15.28 -29.04 -34.05
CA PHE A 10 -16.65 -28.69 -33.71
C PHE A 10 -16.88 -27.19 -33.94
N TYR A 11 -17.82 -26.87 -34.83
CA TYR A 11 -18.28 -25.50 -35.02
C TYR A 11 -19.19 -25.09 -33.87
N LEU A 12 -18.83 -24.01 -33.17
CA LEU A 12 -19.69 -23.44 -32.14
C LEU A 12 -21.01 -22.97 -32.78
N PRO A 13 -22.16 -23.30 -32.19
CA PRO A 13 -23.44 -22.82 -32.69
C PRO A 13 -23.48 -21.29 -32.65
N ASN A 14 -24.14 -20.71 -33.65
CA ASN A 14 -24.33 -19.28 -33.78
C ASN A 14 -25.18 -18.74 -32.61
N THR A 15 -24.55 -17.96 -31.73
CA THR A 15 -25.25 -17.27 -30.62
C THR A 15 -25.72 -15.90 -31.10
N ILE A 16 -27.03 -15.70 -31.16
CA ILE A 16 -27.64 -14.42 -31.49
C ILE A 16 -27.85 -13.65 -30.18
N ILE A 17 -27.01 -12.65 -29.92
CA ILE A 17 -27.15 -11.77 -28.76
C ILE A 17 -28.18 -10.69 -29.08
N ARG A 18 -29.26 -10.61 -28.31
CA ARG A 18 -30.28 -9.57 -28.42
C ARG A 18 -30.08 -8.51 -27.32
N PRO A 19 -30.33 -7.22 -27.59
CA PRO A 19 -30.27 -6.20 -26.56
C PRO A 19 -31.34 -6.45 -25.51
N SER A 20 -30.95 -6.40 -24.23
CA SER A 20 -31.85 -6.64 -23.10
C SER A 20 -32.70 -5.42 -22.73
N LEU A 21 -32.31 -4.21 -23.17
CA LEU A 21 -32.92 -2.94 -22.78
C LEU A 21 -33.27 -2.14 -24.04
N SER A 22 -34.39 -1.42 -24.00
CA SER A 22 -34.68 -0.36 -24.96
C SER A 22 -33.74 0.84 -24.75
N LYS A 23 -33.68 1.76 -25.71
CA LYS A 23 -32.78 2.93 -25.65
C LYS A 23 -33.01 3.78 -24.40
N GLU A 24 -34.27 4.05 -24.06
CA GLU A 24 -34.65 4.88 -22.91
C GLU A 24 -34.31 4.18 -21.58
N GLU A 25 -34.55 2.88 -21.49
CA GLU A 25 -34.21 2.08 -20.32
C GLU A 25 -32.69 1.98 -20.13
N PHE A 26 -31.92 1.87 -21.21
CA PHE A 26 -30.46 1.91 -21.16
C PHE A 26 -29.94 3.24 -20.64
N GLU A 27 -30.48 4.38 -21.11
CA GLU A 27 -30.04 5.70 -20.64
C GLU A 27 -30.30 5.90 -19.14
N LYS A 28 -31.43 5.39 -18.64
CA LYS A 28 -31.73 5.40 -17.20
C LYS A 28 -30.79 4.47 -16.44
N ALA A 29 -30.67 3.21 -16.89
CA ALA A 29 -29.83 2.20 -16.26
C ALA A 29 -28.36 2.65 -16.22
N PHE A 30 -27.80 3.17 -17.31
CA PHE A 30 -26.42 3.64 -17.37
C PHE A 30 -26.10 4.73 -16.34
N LYS A 31 -27.08 5.58 -16.00
CA LYS A 31 -26.90 6.65 -14.99
C LYS A 31 -27.07 6.16 -13.56
N THR A 32 -27.92 5.16 -13.32
CA THR A 32 -28.30 4.76 -11.96
C THR A 32 -27.71 3.43 -11.51
N TRP A 33 -27.26 2.60 -12.45
CA TRP A 33 -26.82 1.25 -12.13
C TRP A 33 -25.44 1.29 -11.48
N ASP A 34 -25.38 0.81 -10.26
CA ASP A 34 -24.13 0.51 -9.58
C ASP A 34 -23.61 -0.84 -10.08
N ILE A 35 -22.53 -0.81 -10.87
CA ILE A 35 -21.88 -2.00 -11.38
C ILE A 35 -20.88 -2.45 -10.31
N PRO A 36 -21.03 -3.65 -9.72
CA PRO A 36 -20.10 -4.10 -8.70
C PRO A 36 -18.70 -4.23 -9.30
N ASP A 37 -17.70 -3.82 -8.52
CA ASP A 37 -16.30 -3.98 -8.92
C ASP A 37 -15.99 -5.45 -9.14
N ASP A 38 -15.26 -5.74 -10.22
CA ASP A 38 -14.68 -7.06 -10.38
C ASP A 38 -13.50 -7.27 -9.40
N LYS A 39 -13.01 -8.52 -9.31
CA LYS A 39 -11.90 -8.84 -8.41
C LYS A 39 -10.63 -8.05 -8.74
N TYR A 40 -10.45 -7.65 -10.00
CA TYR A 40 -9.27 -6.92 -10.45
C TYR A 40 -9.33 -5.46 -9.99
N GLU A 41 -10.47 -4.79 -10.14
CA GLU A 41 -10.69 -3.43 -9.67
C GLU A 41 -10.66 -3.34 -8.15
N VAL A 42 -11.19 -4.33 -7.43
CA VAL A 42 -11.04 -4.41 -5.96
C VAL A 42 -9.57 -4.48 -5.57
N ALA A 43 -8.79 -5.35 -6.24
CA ALA A 43 -7.35 -5.45 -5.98
C ALA A 43 -6.64 -4.12 -6.29
N ARG A 44 -6.95 -3.49 -7.43
CA ARG A 44 -6.39 -2.20 -7.84
C ARG A 44 -6.67 -1.12 -6.79
N LYS A 45 -7.91 -0.97 -6.33
CA LYS A 45 -8.32 0.00 -5.29
C LYS A 45 -7.60 -0.25 -3.96
N ASN A 46 -7.47 -1.51 -3.55
CA ASN A 46 -6.75 -1.87 -2.32
C ASN A 46 -5.25 -1.62 -2.41
N THR A 47 -4.67 -1.76 -3.60
CA THR A 47 -3.24 -1.50 -3.87
C THR A 47 -2.95 -0.06 -4.31
N GLU A 48 -3.96 0.80 -4.33
CA GLU A 48 -3.78 2.18 -4.78
C GLU A 48 -2.77 2.89 -3.88
N PHE A 49 -1.78 3.55 -4.49
CA PHE A 49 -0.71 4.21 -3.77
C PHE A 49 -1.21 5.21 -2.71
N GLN A 50 -2.27 5.96 -3.01
CA GLN A 50 -2.82 6.93 -2.06
C GLN A 50 -3.47 6.25 -0.86
N THR A 51 -4.21 5.16 -1.10
CA THR A 51 -4.82 4.32 -0.06
C THR A 51 -3.74 3.70 0.83
N LEU A 52 -2.72 3.08 0.24
CA LEU A 52 -1.60 2.50 0.99
C LEU A 52 -0.83 3.56 1.79
N ARG A 53 -0.60 4.73 1.20
CA ARG A 53 0.07 5.85 1.87
C ARG A 53 -0.75 6.36 3.06
N MET A 54 -2.06 6.51 2.90
CA MET A 54 -2.95 6.90 3.98
C MET A 54 -2.92 5.87 5.11
N LEU A 55 -3.04 4.58 4.78
CA LEU A 55 -2.93 3.48 5.75
C LEU A 55 -1.61 3.52 6.51
N ALA A 56 -0.48 3.77 5.83
CA ALA A 56 0.83 3.87 6.48
C ALA A 56 0.93 5.02 7.50
N PHE A 57 0.13 6.08 7.36
CA PHE A 57 0.10 7.20 8.32
C PHE A 57 -0.92 7.02 9.45
N THR A 58 -2.03 6.32 9.18
CA THR A 58 -3.14 6.21 10.13
C THR A 58 -3.09 4.94 10.97
N LEU A 59 -2.49 3.85 10.47
CA LEU A 59 -2.39 2.61 11.22
C LEU A 59 -1.38 2.74 12.36
N PRO A 60 -1.76 2.40 13.60
CA PRO A 60 -0.82 2.30 14.69
C PRO A 60 0.15 1.14 14.42
N LYS A 61 1.43 1.36 14.75
CA LYS A 61 2.45 0.32 14.61
C LYS A 61 2.20 -0.83 15.58
N ASP A 62 2.31 -2.05 15.09
CA ASP A 62 2.25 -3.25 15.94
C ASP A 62 3.51 -3.33 16.84
N GLY A 63 3.41 -4.07 17.95
CA GLY A 63 4.53 -4.34 18.86
C GLY A 63 5.74 -4.96 18.15
N ARG A 64 5.51 -5.86 17.18
CA ARG A 64 6.58 -6.46 16.36
C ARG A 64 7.27 -5.42 15.46
N GLU A 65 6.50 -4.53 14.85
CA GLU A 65 7.05 -3.46 14.01
C GLU A 65 7.87 -2.47 14.84
N ASN A 66 7.39 -2.13 16.04
CA ASN A 66 8.12 -1.29 16.97
C ASN A 66 9.42 -1.94 17.45
N GLN A 67 9.40 -3.24 17.75
CA GLN A 67 10.60 -3.99 18.11
C GLN A 67 11.61 -4.00 16.94
N GLY A 68 11.16 -4.25 15.72
CA GLY A 68 12.01 -4.20 14.54
C GLY A 68 12.62 -2.82 14.30
N ALA A 69 11.83 -1.74 14.46
CA ALA A 69 12.33 -0.38 14.37
C ALA A 69 13.38 -0.07 15.45
N PHE A 70 13.17 -0.54 16.68
CA PHE A 70 14.13 -0.38 17.76
C PHE A 70 15.42 -1.15 17.50
N GLN A 71 15.33 -2.41 17.06
CA GLN A 71 16.49 -3.23 16.69
C GLN A 71 17.29 -2.57 15.56
N LYS A 72 16.61 -2.03 14.55
CA LYS A 72 17.28 -1.28 13.48
C LYS A 72 18.06 -0.09 14.02
N MET A 73 17.46 0.71 14.90
CA MET A 73 18.17 1.82 15.55
C MET A 73 19.39 1.36 16.35
N MET A 74 19.30 0.20 17.03
CA MET A 74 20.42 -0.37 17.77
C MET A 74 21.53 -0.87 16.84
N ILE A 75 21.19 -1.49 15.71
CA ILE A 75 22.14 -1.93 14.67
C ILE A 75 22.86 -0.71 14.07
N ASP A 76 22.12 0.33 13.70
CA ASP A 76 22.70 1.56 13.13
C ASP A 76 23.70 2.20 14.10
N LYS A 77 23.39 2.21 15.40
CA LYS A 77 24.34 2.66 16.45
C LYS A 77 25.54 1.73 16.58
N SER A 78 25.33 0.42 16.48
CA SER A 78 26.39 -0.59 16.60
C SER A 78 27.35 -0.55 15.42
N TYR A 79 26.90 -0.16 14.23
CA TYR A 79 27.76 0.02 13.06
C TYR A 79 28.88 1.04 13.30
N TRP A 80 28.60 2.07 14.12
CA TRP A 80 29.58 3.07 14.52
C TRP A 80 30.23 2.77 15.88
N ALA A 81 29.92 1.62 16.51
CA ALA A 81 30.55 1.25 17.78
C ALA A 81 32.04 0.94 17.54
N GLY A 82 32.91 1.83 18.03
CA GLY A 82 34.37 1.75 17.85
C GLY A 82 34.95 2.78 16.88
N GLN A 83 34.12 3.54 16.18
CA GLN A 83 34.53 4.72 15.39
C GLN A 83 33.78 5.96 15.88
N GLN A 84 34.25 7.17 15.54
CA GLN A 84 33.46 8.36 15.82
C GLN A 84 32.19 8.35 14.97
N PRO A 85 30.99 8.36 15.56
CA PRO A 85 29.76 8.47 14.79
C PRO A 85 29.75 9.81 14.03
N PRO A 86 29.07 9.88 12.87
CA PRO A 86 29.00 11.09 12.08
C PRO A 86 28.45 12.26 12.90
N MET A 87 29.19 13.38 12.90
CA MET A 87 28.78 14.60 13.59
C MET A 87 27.60 15.26 12.87
N THR A 88 26.41 15.21 13.48
CA THR A 88 25.17 15.77 12.89
C THR A 88 24.94 17.24 13.24
N VAL A 89 25.94 17.95 13.76
CA VAL A 89 25.82 19.37 14.19
C VAL A 89 25.45 20.33 13.05
N PHE A 90 25.73 19.97 11.80
CA PHE A 90 25.33 20.76 10.63
C PHE A 90 24.01 20.30 10.00
N SER A 91 23.32 19.31 10.57
CA SER A 91 22.03 18.83 10.06
C SER A 91 20.88 19.73 10.54
N PRO A 92 20.12 20.38 9.65
CA PRO A 92 18.96 21.19 10.05
C PRO A 92 17.90 20.38 10.81
N LEU A 93 17.77 19.08 10.49
CA LEU A 93 16.84 18.17 11.16
C LEU A 93 17.22 17.94 12.63
N ALA A 94 18.51 17.81 12.93
CA ALA A 94 18.99 17.63 14.30
C ALA A 94 18.68 18.85 15.18
N TRP A 95 18.77 20.06 14.63
CA TRP A 95 18.42 21.30 15.34
C TRP A 95 16.92 21.45 15.60
N ILE A 96 16.07 21.02 14.66
CA ILE A 96 14.61 21.00 14.87
C ILE A 96 14.25 20.05 16.02
N GLU A 97 14.82 18.85 16.04
CA GLU A 97 14.59 17.90 17.13
C GLU A 97 15.15 18.40 18.47
N PHE A 98 16.33 19.01 18.48
CA PHE A 98 16.88 19.66 19.67
C PHE A 98 15.93 20.73 20.22
N TYR A 99 15.42 21.62 19.37
CA TYR A 99 14.48 22.67 19.76
C TYR A 99 13.18 22.10 20.33
N ARG A 100 12.65 21.03 19.72
CA ARG A 100 11.47 20.30 20.22
C ARG A 100 11.73 19.66 21.58
N ALA A 101 12.85 18.95 21.74
CA ALA A 101 13.26 18.33 23.01
C ALA A 101 13.45 19.38 24.11
N TRP A 102 14.00 20.54 23.77
CA TRP A 102 14.13 21.66 24.70
C TRP A 102 12.76 22.21 25.14
N LYS A 103 11.82 22.42 24.20
CA LYS A 103 10.43 22.81 24.55
C LYS A 103 9.72 21.77 25.40
N ARG A 104 9.93 20.48 25.13
CA ARG A 104 9.39 19.37 25.92
C ARG A 104 9.97 19.33 27.34
N GLY A 105 11.12 19.97 27.55
CA GLY A 105 11.77 20.07 28.86
C GLY A 105 12.66 18.89 29.18
N ASP A 106 13.09 18.11 28.17
CA ASP A 106 13.93 16.92 28.34
C ASP A 106 15.26 17.24 29.06
N PHE A 107 15.75 18.48 28.91
CA PHE A 107 16.98 18.97 29.54
C PHE A 107 16.76 19.64 30.91
N LYS A 108 15.52 19.70 31.43
CA LYS A 108 15.28 20.22 32.77
C LYS A 108 15.86 19.24 33.79
N ARG A 109 16.74 19.74 34.67
CA ARG A 109 17.31 18.97 35.77
C ARG A 109 16.17 18.49 36.68
N LYS A 110 15.95 17.17 36.76
CA LYS A 110 15.06 16.57 37.75
C LYS A 110 15.70 16.83 39.13
N ARG A 111 15.05 17.67 39.94
CA ARG A 111 15.36 17.82 41.36
C ARG A 111 14.61 16.77 42.15
#